data_AF-A0A969MI21-F1
#
_entry.id   AF-A0A969MI21-F1
#
_cell.length_a   1.000
_cell.length_b   1.000
_cell.length_c   1.000
_cell.angle_alpha   90.00
_cell.angle_beta   90.00
_cell.angle_gamma   90.00
#
_symmetry.space_group_name_H-M   'P 1'
#
loop_
_entity.id
_entity.type
_entity.pdbx_description
1 polymer ?
#
loop_
_entity_poly.entity_id
_entity_poly.type
_entity_poly.pdbx_seq_one_letter_code
_entity_poly.pdbx_strand_id
1 'polypeptide(L)'
;MPRLSLWNKRKGATYKTMDRWISQMYSIGGTCAYIHKYVGPVTVNAENQTVPSLTIGSSPELTIQDIFFLENRDRKYDENVYELRVQYQVTDYEFDLSQFGLMLPNDITYLSFHLNDTIDIIGRKLISGDVIELPHMREDGLDPNKPAVNKFYAITDVARESTGIAQTWWPHTLRVKVEPLTDSQEYADILDREMTEFNDGFGDGGGGTADGSSSATLRSILSTYDNEIKISDAIADAAYAAVPETNFETAHLYIAPNENGQWTDPWIYAGDGCPPNGAELLGSGNLFPDTAQEGEWFLRTDYTPNVLFRKIGSCWVRQEVDYRRKWKTARRILETFINNDRDVTYTDGTVHKEKVALSKAVKPKTDKLCNNGTNSTSSGGTCS
;
A
#
# COMPACT_ATOMS: atom_id res chain seq x y z
N MET A 1 34.85 -28.57 -50.65
CA MET A 1 34.46 -27.17 -50.39
C MET A 1 34.41 -26.94 -48.89
N PRO A 2 35.01 -25.87 -48.36
CA PRO A 2 34.79 -25.48 -46.98
C PRO A 2 33.30 -25.15 -46.81
N ARG A 3 32.69 -25.63 -45.74
CA ARG A 3 31.27 -25.34 -45.46
C ARG A 3 31.17 -23.85 -45.09
N LEU A 4 30.60 -23.04 -45.96
CA LEU A 4 30.31 -21.61 -45.76
C LEU A 4 29.15 -21.43 -44.75
N SER A 5 29.34 -21.90 -43.52
CA SER A 5 28.38 -21.72 -42.43
C SER A 5 28.92 -20.70 -41.45
N LEU A 6 28.20 -19.59 -41.27
CA LEU A 6 28.46 -18.61 -40.21
C LEU A 6 28.01 -19.12 -38.83
N TRP A 7 27.11 -20.11 -38.80
CA TRP A 7 26.75 -20.79 -37.57
C TRP A 7 27.89 -21.67 -37.07
N ASN A 8 28.21 -21.50 -35.79
CA ASN A 8 29.17 -22.33 -35.08
C ASN A 8 28.68 -22.58 -33.65
N LYS A 9 28.83 -23.82 -33.17
CA LYS A 9 28.51 -24.24 -31.79
C LYS A 9 29.28 -23.42 -30.74
N ARG A 10 30.42 -22.82 -31.10
CA ARG A 10 31.23 -21.98 -30.21
C ARG A 10 31.24 -20.53 -30.71
N LYS A 11 31.26 -19.59 -29.76
CA LYS A 11 31.50 -18.16 -30.02
C LYS A 11 32.95 -17.95 -30.51
N GLY A 12 33.11 -17.98 -31.84
CA GLY A 12 34.41 -17.83 -32.51
C GLY A 12 34.86 -16.37 -32.66
N ALA A 13 35.92 -16.15 -33.44
CA ALA A 13 36.45 -14.81 -33.72
C ALA A 13 35.41 -13.89 -34.38
N THR A 14 34.61 -14.41 -35.32
CA THR A 14 33.55 -13.64 -36.00
C THR A 14 32.53 -13.05 -35.02
N TYR A 15 32.10 -13.83 -34.02
CA TYR A 15 31.19 -13.35 -32.97
C TYR A 15 31.83 -12.18 -32.20
N LYS A 16 33.09 -12.32 -31.78
CA LYS A 16 33.80 -11.27 -31.02
C LYS A 16 33.98 -9.98 -31.82
N THR A 17 34.21 -10.09 -33.13
CA THR A 17 34.31 -8.91 -34.01
C THR A 17 32.96 -8.21 -34.14
N MET A 18 31.88 -8.96 -34.39
CA MET A 18 30.52 -8.40 -34.45
C MET A 18 30.12 -7.76 -33.13
N ASP A 19 30.41 -8.44 -32.01
CA ASP A 19 30.13 -7.95 -30.66
C ASP A 19 30.82 -6.62 -30.38
N ARG A 20 32.11 -6.50 -30.73
CA ARG A 20 32.85 -5.24 -30.58
C ARG A 20 32.25 -4.11 -31.41
N TRP A 21 31.81 -4.38 -32.64
CA TRP A 21 31.17 -3.36 -33.47
C TRP A 21 29.81 -2.94 -32.88
N ILE A 22 29.02 -3.88 -32.37
CA ILE A 22 27.73 -3.58 -31.75
C ILE A 22 27.94 -2.80 -30.46
N SER A 23 28.86 -3.20 -29.57
CA SER A 23 29.24 -2.43 -28.38
C SER A 23 29.65 -0.99 -28.71
N GLN A 24 30.41 -0.79 -29.80
CA GLN A 24 30.75 0.56 -30.27
C GLN A 24 29.53 1.37 -30.73
N MET A 25 28.53 0.74 -31.36
CA MET A 25 27.28 1.43 -31.72
C MET A 25 26.56 1.97 -30.48
N TYR A 26 26.49 1.19 -29.39
CA TYR A 26 25.92 1.67 -28.12
C TYR A 26 26.80 2.72 -27.47
N SER A 27 28.12 2.54 -27.50
CA SER A 27 29.08 3.49 -26.90
C SER A 27 29.02 4.87 -27.55
N ILE A 28 28.77 4.96 -28.86
CA ILE A 28 28.75 6.21 -29.62
C ILE A 28 27.33 6.77 -29.78
N GLY A 29 26.34 5.91 -30.04
CA GLY A 29 24.98 6.33 -30.38
C GLY A 29 23.95 6.13 -29.26
N GLY A 30 24.31 5.47 -28.17
CA GLY A 30 23.44 5.28 -27.01
C GLY A 30 23.46 6.47 -26.06
N THR A 31 22.35 6.70 -25.38
CA THR A 31 22.30 7.64 -24.24
C THR A 31 22.84 6.97 -22.97
N CYS A 32 23.15 7.78 -21.97
CA CYS A 32 23.55 7.33 -20.65
C CYS A 32 22.35 6.79 -19.88
N ALA A 33 22.52 5.68 -19.17
CA ALA A 33 21.59 5.15 -18.19
C ALA A 33 22.36 4.76 -16.93
N TYR A 34 21.94 5.33 -15.81
CA TYR A 34 22.45 4.98 -14.49
C TYR A 34 21.65 3.79 -13.94
N ILE A 35 22.35 2.77 -13.49
CA ILE A 35 21.75 1.52 -13.01
C ILE A 35 21.98 1.40 -11.52
N HIS A 36 20.87 1.35 -10.79
CA HIS A 36 20.79 1.01 -9.38
C HIS A 36 20.61 -0.51 -9.30
N LYS A 37 21.72 -1.21 -8.99
CA LYS A 37 21.80 -2.67 -9.01
C LYS A 37 21.11 -3.27 -7.79
N TYR A 38 20.12 -4.13 -8.00
CA TYR A 38 19.50 -4.90 -6.93
C TYR A 38 20.46 -5.98 -6.41
N VAL A 39 20.68 -6.01 -5.09
CA VAL A 39 21.60 -6.94 -4.42
C VAL A 39 20.84 -8.12 -3.83
N GLY A 40 19.66 -7.89 -3.26
CA GLY A 40 18.87 -8.89 -2.56
C GLY A 40 17.93 -8.26 -1.52
N PRO A 41 17.10 -9.05 -0.85
CA PRO A 41 16.26 -8.57 0.22
C PRO A 41 17.09 -8.24 1.47
N VAL A 42 16.66 -7.25 2.25
CA VAL A 42 17.29 -6.88 3.51
C VAL A 42 17.19 -8.06 4.49
N THR A 43 18.33 -8.46 5.07
CA THR A 43 18.36 -9.51 6.08
C THR A 43 17.78 -8.97 7.40
N VAL A 44 16.64 -9.49 7.84
CA VAL A 44 16.11 -9.21 9.17
C VAL A 44 16.74 -10.13 10.20
N ASN A 45 17.17 -9.56 11.32
CA ASN A 45 17.80 -10.28 12.42
C ASN A 45 16.93 -11.46 12.91
N ALA A 46 17.59 -12.56 13.28
CA ALA A 46 17.02 -13.88 13.58
C ALA A 46 15.96 -13.97 14.71
N GLU A 47 15.60 -12.85 15.34
CA GLU A 47 14.62 -12.80 16.43
C GLU A 47 13.16 -12.75 15.95
N ASN A 48 12.91 -12.36 14.69
CA ASN A 48 11.59 -12.41 14.05
C ASN A 48 11.52 -13.56 13.01
N GLN A 49 11.35 -14.78 13.52
CA GLN A 49 11.35 -16.05 12.75
C GLN A 49 10.14 -16.28 11.82
N THR A 50 9.48 -15.24 11.33
CA THR A 50 8.58 -15.37 10.17
C THR A 50 9.33 -15.36 8.85
N VAL A 51 10.62 -15.02 8.89
CA VAL A 51 11.46 -14.94 7.70
C VAL A 51 12.32 -16.20 7.66
N PRO A 52 12.30 -16.98 6.57
CA PRO A 52 13.17 -18.13 6.44
C PRO A 52 14.61 -17.63 6.57
N SER A 53 15.37 -18.18 7.52
CA SER A 53 16.81 -18.00 7.56
C SER A 53 17.39 -18.67 6.31
N LEU A 54 17.43 -17.95 5.19
CA LEU A 54 18.13 -18.41 4.01
C LEU A 54 19.62 -18.33 4.31
N THR A 55 20.22 -19.51 4.52
CA THR A 55 21.66 -19.69 4.40
C THR A 55 22.10 -19.04 3.10
N ILE A 56 22.97 -18.03 3.22
CA ILE A 56 23.58 -17.28 2.13
C ILE A 56 24.24 -18.27 1.16
N GLY A 57 23.49 -18.70 0.16
CA GLY A 57 24.03 -19.23 -1.08
C GLY A 57 24.55 -18.07 -1.92
N SER A 58 25.48 -18.35 -2.83
CA SER A 58 26.27 -17.40 -3.62
C SER A 58 25.52 -16.38 -4.52
N SER A 59 24.19 -16.26 -4.39
CA SER A 59 23.33 -15.37 -5.18
C SER A 59 22.17 -14.82 -4.31
N PRO A 60 22.42 -13.83 -3.43
CA PRO A 60 21.39 -13.20 -2.59
C PRO A 60 20.24 -12.58 -3.39
N GLU A 61 20.47 -12.18 -4.64
CA GLU A 61 19.52 -11.55 -5.55
C GLU A 61 18.35 -12.47 -5.97
N LEU A 62 18.48 -13.78 -5.82
CA LEU A 62 17.45 -14.78 -6.17
C LEU A 62 16.61 -15.24 -4.96
N THR A 63 16.89 -14.70 -3.78
CA THR A 63 16.22 -15.13 -2.54
C THR A 63 14.86 -14.45 -2.37
N ILE A 64 13.94 -15.15 -1.70
CA ILE A 64 12.59 -14.66 -1.40
C ILE A 64 12.49 -14.35 0.09
N GLN A 65 12.04 -13.15 0.43
CA GLN A 65 11.85 -12.67 1.80
C GLN A 65 10.59 -13.29 2.43
N ASP A 66 9.45 -13.16 1.76
CA ASP A 66 8.17 -13.69 2.23
C ASP A 66 7.72 -14.88 1.37
N ILE A 67 7.76 -16.09 1.93
CA ILE A 67 7.33 -17.31 1.22
C ILE A 67 5.80 -17.35 1.02
N PHE A 68 5.04 -16.72 1.90
CA PHE A 68 3.58 -16.79 1.83
C PHE A 68 3.04 -15.96 0.66
N PHE A 69 3.59 -14.76 0.50
CA PHE A 69 3.23 -13.86 -0.60
C PHE A 69 4.16 -13.98 -1.81
N LEU A 70 5.23 -14.77 -1.71
CA LEU A 70 6.26 -14.97 -2.74
C LEU A 70 6.86 -13.65 -3.23
N GLU A 71 7.06 -12.69 -2.32
CA GLU A 71 7.50 -11.33 -2.62
C GLU A 71 8.74 -10.91 -1.83
N ASN A 72 9.40 -9.87 -2.34
CA ASN A 72 10.53 -9.19 -1.71
C ASN A 72 10.14 -7.75 -1.43
N ARG A 73 9.60 -7.51 -0.23
CA ARG A 73 9.08 -6.22 0.19
C ARG A 73 10.18 -5.22 0.54
N ASP A 74 11.27 -5.67 1.16
CA ASP A 74 12.38 -4.82 1.57
C ASP A 74 13.61 -5.13 0.70
N ARG A 75 13.76 -4.43 -0.42
CA ARG A 75 14.89 -4.63 -1.36
C ARG A 75 16.07 -3.75 -0.99
N LYS A 76 17.28 -4.28 -1.16
CA LYS A 76 18.54 -3.56 -1.00
C LYS A 76 19.22 -3.37 -2.35
N TYR A 77 19.72 -2.15 -2.57
CA TYR A 77 20.48 -1.78 -3.74
C TYR A 77 21.96 -1.57 -3.41
N ASP A 78 22.82 -1.71 -4.41
CA ASP A 78 24.24 -1.38 -4.30
C ASP A 78 24.37 0.14 -4.09
N GLU A 79 25.33 0.55 -3.26
CA GLU A 79 25.61 1.96 -3.05
C GLU A 79 26.24 2.59 -4.29
N ASN A 80 26.97 1.80 -5.08
CA ASN A 80 27.59 2.23 -6.33
C ASN A 80 26.57 2.24 -7.46
N VAL A 81 26.53 3.35 -8.19
CA VAL A 81 25.71 3.51 -9.40
C VAL A 81 26.54 3.15 -10.63
N TYR A 82 26.01 2.28 -11.49
CA TYR A 82 26.71 1.83 -12.70
C TYR A 82 26.25 2.60 -13.93
N GLU A 83 27.18 3.08 -14.76
CA GLU A 83 26.85 3.72 -16.04
C GLU A 83 26.81 2.68 -17.17
N LEU A 84 25.69 2.59 -17.87
CA LEU A 84 25.53 1.83 -19.10
C LEU A 84 25.06 2.72 -20.25
N ARG A 85 25.31 2.25 -21.48
CA ARG A 85 24.80 2.88 -22.69
C ARG A 85 23.53 2.16 -23.16
N VAL A 86 22.48 2.94 -23.40
CA VAL A 86 21.15 2.43 -23.76
C VAL A 86 20.65 3.06 -25.05
N GLN A 87 19.88 2.30 -25.82
CA GLN A 87 19.12 2.81 -26.95
C GLN A 87 17.66 2.42 -26.81
N TYR A 88 16.75 3.34 -27.11
CA TYR A 88 15.31 3.08 -27.12
C TYR A 88 14.60 4.04 -28.07
N GLN A 89 13.35 3.73 -28.40
CA GLN A 89 12.49 4.62 -29.18
C GLN A 89 11.75 5.55 -28.21
N VAL A 90 11.88 6.86 -28.42
CA VAL A 90 11.08 7.85 -27.69
C VAL A 90 9.77 7.98 -28.44
N THR A 91 8.66 7.67 -27.76
CA THR A 91 7.31 7.78 -28.31
C THR A 91 6.49 8.76 -27.50
N ASP A 92 5.77 9.64 -28.18
CA ASP A 92 4.82 10.54 -27.54
C ASP A 92 3.49 9.81 -27.34
N TYR A 93 2.96 9.82 -26.11
CA TYR A 93 1.63 9.28 -25.82
C TYR A 93 0.61 10.43 -25.82
N GLU A 94 -0.47 10.28 -26.59
CA GLU A 94 -1.59 11.23 -26.61
C GLU A 94 -2.67 10.75 -25.63
N PHE A 95 -2.98 11.57 -24.62
CA PHE A 95 -3.96 11.23 -23.60
C PHE A 95 -5.38 11.54 -24.10
N ASP A 96 -6.16 10.51 -24.43
CA ASP A 96 -7.56 10.68 -24.84
C ASP A 96 -8.51 10.57 -23.64
N LEU A 97 -9.13 11.71 -23.30
CA LEU A 97 -10.09 11.87 -22.20
C LEU A 97 -11.54 11.63 -22.64
N SER A 98 -11.80 11.32 -23.92
CA SER A 98 -13.16 11.29 -24.48
C SER A 98 -13.97 10.02 -24.15
N GLN A 99 -13.31 8.94 -23.72
CA GLN A 99 -13.97 7.70 -23.31
C GLN A 99 -14.10 7.64 -21.78
N PHE A 100 -15.33 7.52 -21.28
CA PHE A 100 -15.58 7.29 -19.84
C PHE A 100 -14.98 5.94 -19.42
N GLY A 101 -13.81 6.02 -18.81
CA GLY A 101 -13.00 4.90 -18.38
C GLY A 101 -11.56 5.39 -18.40
N LEU A 102 -11.00 5.64 -17.22
CA LEU A 102 -9.61 6.04 -17.03
C LEU A 102 -8.69 4.86 -17.43
N MET A 103 -8.59 4.59 -18.72
CA MET A 103 -7.65 3.62 -19.28
C MET A 103 -6.38 4.38 -19.59
N LEU A 104 -5.56 4.57 -18.57
CA LEU A 104 -4.17 4.97 -18.76
C LEU A 104 -3.51 3.87 -19.61
N PRO A 105 -2.96 4.16 -20.80
CA PRO A 105 -2.09 3.20 -21.46
C PRO A 105 -0.98 2.80 -20.48
N ASN A 106 -0.69 1.50 -20.36
CA ASN A 106 0.40 1.05 -19.52
C ASN A 106 1.70 1.70 -20.00
N ASP A 107 2.38 2.47 -19.14
CA ASP A 107 3.63 3.19 -19.41
C ASP A 107 4.84 2.24 -19.57
N ILE A 108 4.67 1.16 -20.35
CA ILE A 108 5.72 0.19 -20.61
C ILE A 108 6.62 0.73 -21.71
N THR A 109 7.89 0.95 -21.37
CA THR A 109 8.93 1.31 -22.35
C THR A 109 9.90 0.15 -22.54
N TYR A 110 10.41 -0.03 -23.76
CA TYR A 110 11.43 -1.05 -24.06
C TYR A 110 12.79 -0.39 -24.30
N LEU A 111 13.75 -0.72 -23.46
CA LEU A 111 15.13 -0.30 -23.57
C LEU A 111 16.00 -1.41 -24.16
N SER A 112 16.98 -1.06 -24.99
CA SER A 112 17.96 -2.00 -25.52
C SER A 112 19.36 -1.71 -24.99
N PHE A 113 20.03 -2.75 -24.51
CA PHE A 113 21.38 -2.71 -23.95
C PHE A 113 22.30 -3.72 -24.64
N HIS A 114 23.60 -3.42 -24.68
CA HIS A 114 24.59 -4.41 -25.09
C HIS A 114 24.77 -5.50 -24.02
N LEU A 115 24.67 -6.77 -24.44
CA LEU A 115 24.69 -7.93 -23.54
C LEU A 115 26.01 -8.04 -22.78
N ASN A 116 27.14 -8.07 -23.49
CA ASN A 116 28.42 -8.33 -22.84
C ASN A 116 28.87 -7.14 -22.00
N ASP A 117 28.56 -5.90 -22.41
CA ASP A 117 28.90 -4.71 -21.62
C ASP A 117 28.16 -4.70 -20.28
N THR A 118 26.90 -5.15 -20.24
CA THR A 118 26.17 -5.30 -18.97
C THR A 118 26.87 -6.29 -18.03
N ILE A 119 27.38 -7.40 -18.58
CA ILE A 119 28.08 -8.42 -17.80
C ILE A 119 29.45 -7.91 -17.33
N ASP A 120 30.17 -7.20 -18.19
CA ASP A 120 31.52 -6.71 -17.89
C ASP A 120 31.50 -5.57 -16.84
N ILE A 121 30.47 -4.71 -16.85
CA ILE A 121 30.35 -3.56 -15.94
C ILE A 121 29.65 -3.94 -14.63
N ILE A 122 28.50 -4.61 -14.69
CA ILE A 122 27.67 -4.92 -13.51
C ILE A 122 28.08 -6.26 -12.88
N GLY A 123 28.74 -7.14 -13.64
CA GLY A 123 29.09 -8.51 -13.25
C GLY A 123 27.99 -9.53 -13.51
N ARG A 124 26.81 -9.09 -13.98
CA ARG A 124 25.67 -9.96 -14.32
C ARG A 124 24.77 -9.31 -15.37
N LYS A 125 23.91 -10.12 -15.98
CA LYS A 125 22.80 -9.61 -16.78
C LYS A 125 21.85 -8.80 -15.88
N LEU A 126 21.23 -7.76 -16.44
CA LEU A 126 20.11 -7.05 -15.80
C LEU A 126 18.97 -8.03 -15.48
N ILE A 127 18.33 -7.81 -14.33
CA ILE A 127 17.22 -8.63 -13.85
C ILE A 127 16.02 -7.74 -13.49
N SER A 128 14.88 -8.39 -13.27
CA SER A 128 13.71 -7.73 -12.68
C SER A 128 14.05 -7.19 -11.29
N GLY A 129 13.66 -5.95 -11.01
CA GLY A 129 13.94 -5.26 -9.75
C GLY A 129 15.15 -4.34 -9.75
N ASP A 130 16.05 -4.42 -10.74
CA ASP A 130 17.03 -3.35 -10.99
C ASP A 130 16.28 -2.06 -11.38
N VAL A 131 16.80 -0.90 -10.98
CA VAL A 131 16.20 0.41 -11.28
C VAL A 131 17.12 1.20 -12.21
N ILE A 132 16.52 1.86 -13.19
CA ILE A 132 17.19 2.64 -14.21
C ILE A 132 16.83 4.11 -14.04
N GLU A 133 17.85 4.95 -14.07
CA GLU A 133 17.73 6.39 -14.06
C GLU A 133 18.25 6.95 -15.40
N LEU A 134 17.43 7.78 -16.05
CA LEU A 134 17.73 8.37 -17.35
C LEU A 134 18.01 9.87 -17.21
N PRO A 135 19.29 10.31 -17.22
CA PRO A 135 19.64 11.72 -17.00
C PRO A 135 19.19 12.65 -18.14
N HIS A 136 19.08 12.16 -19.38
CA HIS A 136 18.62 13.00 -20.50
C HIS A 136 17.09 13.22 -20.51
N MET A 137 16.34 12.49 -19.67
CA MET A 137 14.90 12.70 -19.44
C MET A 137 14.64 13.43 -18.12
N ARG A 138 15.58 14.27 -17.68
CA ARG A 138 15.38 15.13 -16.52
C ARG A 138 14.22 16.08 -16.76
N GLU A 139 13.28 16.09 -15.82
CA GLU A 139 12.06 16.89 -15.92
C GLU A 139 12.11 18.05 -14.92
N ASP A 140 11.85 19.25 -15.42
CA ASP A 140 11.60 20.43 -14.60
C ASP A 140 10.11 20.44 -14.24
N GLY A 141 9.80 20.48 -12.95
CA GLY A 141 8.44 20.38 -12.47
C GLY A 141 7.59 21.59 -12.89
N LEU A 142 6.26 21.43 -12.90
CA LEU A 142 5.36 22.57 -13.08
C LEU A 142 5.47 23.60 -11.93
N ASP A 143 5.89 23.15 -10.75
CA ASP A 143 6.15 24.00 -9.60
C ASP A 143 7.61 24.48 -9.61
N PRO A 144 7.88 25.78 -9.82
CA PRO A 144 9.24 26.32 -9.87
C PRO A 144 10.00 26.23 -8.55
N ASN A 145 9.33 25.86 -7.44
CA ASN A 145 9.97 25.66 -6.14
C ASN A 145 10.47 24.22 -5.94
N LYS A 146 10.10 23.29 -6.83
CA LYS A 146 10.58 21.92 -6.80
C LYS A 146 11.82 21.77 -7.69
N PRO A 147 12.85 21.06 -7.23
CA PRO A 147 14.04 20.81 -8.03
C PRO A 147 13.73 19.82 -9.15
N ALA A 148 14.45 19.96 -10.28
CA ALA A 148 14.34 19.04 -11.41
C ALA A 148 14.93 17.67 -11.08
N VAL A 149 14.19 16.60 -11.39
CA VAL A 149 14.56 15.21 -11.04
C VAL A 149 14.69 14.36 -12.31
N ASN A 150 15.64 13.43 -12.30
CA ASN A 150 15.81 12.45 -13.37
C ASN A 150 14.66 11.44 -13.38
N LYS A 151 14.32 10.91 -14.55
CA LYS A 151 13.25 9.93 -14.66
C LYS A 151 13.73 8.54 -14.24
N PHE A 152 13.02 7.95 -13.26
CA PHE A 152 13.29 6.61 -12.75
C PHE A 152 12.32 5.56 -13.31
N TYR A 153 12.87 4.41 -13.64
CA TYR A 153 12.16 3.28 -14.23
C TYR A 153 12.57 1.98 -13.52
N ALA A 154 11.60 1.16 -13.13
CA ALA A 154 11.84 -0.18 -12.61
C ALA A 154 11.86 -1.22 -13.75
N ILE A 155 12.84 -2.11 -13.74
CA ILE A 155 12.89 -3.22 -14.70
C ILE A 155 11.88 -4.29 -14.27
N THR A 156 10.99 -4.65 -15.20
CA THR A 156 9.99 -5.70 -14.98
C THR A 156 10.40 -7.03 -15.61
N ASP A 157 10.98 -7.01 -16.81
CA ASP A 157 11.46 -8.20 -17.50
C ASP A 157 12.68 -7.91 -18.39
N VAL A 158 13.52 -8.93 -18.59
CA VAL A 158 14.70 -8.83 -19.45
C VAL A 158 14.81 -10.04 -20.37
N ALA A 159 14.53 -9.82 -21.65
CA ALA A 159 14.66 -10.81 -22.70
C ALA A 159 15.89 -10.55 -23.60
N ARG A 160 16.25 -11.53 -24.43
CA ARG A 160 17.16 -11.29 -25.55
C ARG A 160 16.39 -10.58 -26.64
N GLU A 161 16.97 -9.54 -27.20
CA GLU A 161 16.28 -8.81 -28.26
C GLU A 161 16.30 -9.61 -29.57
N SER A 162 15.19 -9.62 -30.30
CA SER A 162 15.08 -10.29 -31.59
C SER A 162 15.99 -9.67 -32.66
N THR A 163 16.15 -8.35 -32.66
CA THR A 163 17.05 -7.60 -33.56
C THR A 163 18.53 -7.77 -33.19
N GLY A 164 18.80 -8.19 -31.95
CA GLY A 164 20.15 -8.43 -31.41
C GLY A 164 20.82 -9.73 -31.84
N ILE A 165 20.17 -10.53 -32.69
CA ILE A 165 20.71 -11.81 -33.16
C ILE A 165 21.50 -11.58 -34.45
N ALA A 166 22.83 -11.70 -34.38
CA ALA A 166 23.71 -11.54 -35.54
C ALA A 166 23.65 -12.74 -36.49
N GLN A 167 24.32 -12.66 -37.67
CA GLN A 167 24.33 -13.77 -38.65
C GLN A 167 25.01 -15.05 -38.10
N THR A 168 25.79 -14.93 -37.02
CA THR A 168 26.33 -16.09 -36.28
C THR A 168 25.29 -16.78 -35.38
N TRP A 169 24.04 -16.31 -35.37
CA TRP A 169 22.91 -16.81 -34.55
C TRP A 169 23.14 -16.75 -33.02
N TRP A 170 24.05 -15.89 -32.59
CA TRP A 170 24.26 -15.59 -31.18
C TRP A 170 23.69 -14.21 -30.85
N PRO A 171 23.11 -14.01 -29.66
CA PRO A 171 22.57 -12.73 -29.23
C PRO A 171 23.70 -11.79 -28.78
N HIS A 172 23.52 -10.50 -29.07
CA HIS A 172 24.41 -9.41 -28.67
C HIS A 172 23.70 -8.32 -27.86
N THR A 173 22.37 -8.20 -27.94
CA THR A 173 21.61 -7.17 -27.21
C THR A 173 20.51 -7.78 -26.34
N LEU A 174 20.13 -7.01 -25.33
CA LEU A 174 19.07 -7.31 -24.37
C LEU A 174 17.95 -6.33 -24.57
N ARG A 175 16.71 -6.85 -24.57
CA ARG A 175 15.51 -6.03 -24.46
C ARG A 175 15.07 -6.03 -23.01
N VAL A 176 15.06 -4.86 -22.41
CA VAL A 176 14.62 -4.61 -21.04
C VAL A 176 13.26 -3.94 -21.10
N LYS A 177 12.26 -4.57 -20.50
CA LYS A 177 10.93 -3.98 -20.29
C LYS A 177 10.98 -3.18 -18.99
N VAL A 178 10.62 -1.91 -19.07
CA VAL A 178 10.61 -1.02 -17.91
C VAL A 178 9.25 -0.35 -17.73
N GLU A 179 8.94 -0.03 -16.48
CA GLU A 179 7.75 0.71 -16.07
C GLU A 179 8.20 1.86 -15.13
N PRO A 180 7.49 3.00 -15.04
CA PRO A 180 7.87 4.10 -14.16
C PRO A 180 8.00 3.63 -12.71
N LEU A 181 8.99 4.14 -11.99
CA LEU A 181 9.18 3.83 -10.59
C LEU A 181 7.99 4.36 -9.78
N THR A 182 7.36 3.50 -8.99
CA THR A 182 6.28 3.87 -8.06
C THR A 182 6.83 3.97 -6.63
N ASP A 183 6.22 4.83 -5.81
CA ASP A 183 6.51 4.91 -4.38
C ASP A 183 5.94 3.69 -3.66
N SER A 184 6.70 2.60 -3.70
CA SER A 184 6.42 1.34 -3.03
C SER A 184 7.52 1.05 -2.03
N GLN A 185 7.18 0.31 -0.98
CA GLN A 185 8.14 -0.14 0.04
C GLN A 185 9.33 -0.90 -0.59
N GLU A 186 9.11 -1.58 -1.72
CA GLU A 186 10.17 -2.28 -2.46
C GLU A 186 11.33 -1.37 -2.87
N TYR A 187 11.06 -0.10 -3.18
CA TYR A 187 12.05 0.84 -3.69
C TYR A 187 12.48 1.87 -2.64
N ALA A 188 12.14 1.64 -1.37
CA ALA A 188 12.40 2.57 -0.29
C ALA A 188 13.88 2.93 -0.16
N ASP A 189 14.78 1.97 -0.34
CA ASP A 189 16.23 2.18 -0.26
C ASP A 189 16.78 3.14 -1.33
N ILE A 190 16.10 3.31 -2.47
CA ILE A 190 16.45 4.34 -3.47
C ILE A 190 15.73 5.65 -3.15
N LEU A 191 14.44 5.58 -2.82
CA LEU A 191 13.58 6.75 -2.64
C LEU A 191 13.91 7.56 -1.38
N ASP A 192 14.46 6.93 -0.35
CA ASP A 192 14.83 7.57 0.91
C ASP A 192 16.24 8.18 0.91
N ARG A 193 17.01 7.99 -0.17
CA ARG A 193 18.33 8.62 -0.30
C ARG A 193 18.18 10.12 -0.47
N GLU A 194 19.11 10.87 0.14
CA GLU A 194 19.12 12.32 0.02
C GLU A 194 19.46 12.72 -1.41
N MET A 195 18.77 13.74 -1.93
CA MET A 195 18.94 14.14 -3.33
C MET A 195 20.34 14.67 -3.66
N THR A 196 21.08 15.15 -2.66
CA THR A 196 22.49 15.55 -2.81
C THR A 196 23.39 14.39 -3.25
N GLU A 197 22.99 13.13 -2.99
CA GLU A 197 23.72 11.94 -3.41
C GLU A 197 23.54 11.62 -4.90
N PHE A 198 22.51 12.17 -5.55
CA PHE A 198 22.24 12.01 -6.99
C PHE A 198 22.81 13.17 -7.82
N ASN A 199 23.77 13.92 -7.28
CA ASN A 199 24.44 15.00 -8.01
C ASN A 199 25.17 14.42 -9.24
N ASP A 200 24.56 14.61 -10.39
CA ASP A 200 24.93 14.05 -11.69
C ASP A 200 26.20 14.68 -12.31
N GLY A 201 26.82 15.63 -11.63
CA GLY A 201 28.04 16.30 -12.09
C GLY A 201 27.82 17.23 -13.29
N PHE A 202 26.57 17.45 -13.72
CA PHE A 202 26.22 18.38 -14.80
C PHE A 202 26.11 19.84 -14.34
N GLY A 203 26.49 20.14 -13.10
CA GLY A 203 26.72 21.51 -12.62
C GLY A 203 25.46 22.32 -12.35
N ASP A 204 24.29 21.69 -12.33
CA ASP A 204 23.05 22.29 -11.85
C ASP A 204 22.84 21.88 -10.39
N GLY A 205 22.63 22.87 -9.53
CA GLY A 205 22.87 22.76 -8.08
C GLY A 205 22.23 21.52 -7.45
N GLY A 206 23.03 20.78 -6.69
CA GLY A 206 22.56 19.70 -5.83
C GLY A 206 21.34 20.18 -5.04
N GLY A 207 20.31 19.34 -5.05
CA GLY A 207 18.97 19.59 -4.54
C GLY A 207 18.93 20.42 -3.25
N GLY A 208 18.80 21.73 -3.40
CA GLY A 208 18.31 22.59 -2.34
C GLY A 208 16.79 22.61 -2.42
N THR A 209 16.11 22.29 -1.33
CA THR A 209 14.70 22.67 -1.19
C THR A 209 14.59 24.20 -1.26
N ALA A 210 13.47 24.72 -1.77
CA ALA A 210 13.14 26.15 -1.70
C ALA A 210 13.09 26.68 -0.24
N ASP A 211 13.08 25.79 0.75
CA ASP A 211 13.01 26.08 2.20
C ASP A 211 14.40 26.03 2.90
N GLY A 212 15.49 25.77 2.18
CA GLY A 212 16.84 25.71 2.78
C GLY A 212 17.05 24.55 3.78
N SER A 213 16.12 23.59 3.83
CA SER A 213 16.25 22.35 4.59
C SER A 213 16.99 21.30 3.75
N SER A 214 18.17 20.91 4.19
CA SER A 214 19.17 20.12 3.46
C SER A 214 18.86 18.63 3.31
N SER A 215 17.59 18.18 3.41
CA SER A 215 17.23 16.75 3.37
C SER A 215 15.90 16.46 2.65
N ALA A 216 15.70 16.93 1.41
CA ALA A 216 14.64 16.38 0.57
C ALA A 216 15.07 15.03 0.00
N THR A 217 14.26 13.99 0.26
CA THR A 217 14.42 12.67 -0.33
C THR A 217 13.66 12.59 -1.66
N LEU A 218 14.06 11.69 -2.56
CA LEU A 218 13.33 11.44 -3.81
C LEU A 218 11.86 11.12 -3.56
N ARG A 219 11.56 10.41 -2.45
CA ARG A 219 10.19 10.12 -2.01
C ARG A 219 9.36 11.41 -1.86
N SER A 220 9.89 12.42 -1.18
CA SER A 220 9.14 13.67 -0.93
C SER A 220 8.78 14.45 -2.19
N ILE A 221 9.53 14.25 -3.28
CA ILE A 221 9.37 14.98 -4.54
C ILE A 221 8.48 14.20 -5.51
N LEU A 222 8.74 12.91 -5.66
CA LEU A 222 8.03 12.01 -6.57
C LEU A 222 6.69 11.54 -6.02
N SER A 223 6.55 11.41 -4.69
CA SER A 223 5.35 10.86 -4.08
C SER A 223 4.22 11.89 -4.02
N THR A 224 3.04 11.47 -4.45
CA THR A 224 1.77 12.18 -4.22
C THR A 224 1.10 11.76 -2.91
N TYR A 225 1.64 10.76 -2.22
CA TYR A 225 1.01 10.10 -1.08
C TYR A 225 0.60 11.08 0.01
N ASP A 226 1.49 11.97 0.45
CA ASP A 226 1.18 12.94 1.49
C ASP A 226 0.09 13.92 1.07
N ASN A 227 0.03 14.28 -0.21
CA ASN A 227 -1.02 15.14 -0.74
C ASN A 227 -2.35 14.40 -0.83
N GLU A 228 -2.34 13.13 -1.26
CA GLU A 228 -3.53 12.29 -1.32
C GLU A 228 -4.12 12.05 0.07
N ILE A 229 -3.29 11.80 1.09
CA ILE A 229 -3.76 11.73 2.48
C ILE A 229 -4.38 13.04 2.91
N LYS A 230 -3.70 14.17 2.72
CA LYS A 230 -4.23 15.48 3.10
C LYS A 230 -5.57 15.78 2.44
N ILE A 231 -5.71 15.42 1.16
CA ILE A 231 -6.98 15.56 0.43
C ILE A 231 -8.03 14.62 1.01
N SER A 232 -7.69 13.36 1.29
CA SER A 232 -8.61 12.38 1.88
C SER A 232 -9.10 12.80 3.27
N ASP A 233 -8.19 13.26 4.12
CA ASP A 233 -8.48 13.78 5.46
C ASP A 233 -9.34 15.04 5.37
N ALA A 234 -9.03 15.98 4.48
CA ALA A 234 -9.84 17.17 4.26
C ALA A 234 -11.26 16.82 3.78
N ILE A 235 -11.41 15.82 2.91
CA ILE A 235 -12.72 15.32 2.48
C ILE A 235 -13.46 14.68 3.66
N ALA A 236 -12.77 13.89 4.48
CA ALA A 236 -13.35 13.27 5.66
C ALA A 236 -13.80 14.33 6.67
N ASP A 237 -12.98 15.33 6.97
CA ASP A 237 -13.29 16.44 7.86
C ASP A 237 -14.48 17.26 7.34
N ALA A 238 -14.52 17.55 6.05
CA ALA A 238 -15.66 18.21 5.42
C ALA A 238 -16.93 17.35 5.53
N ALA A 239 -16.83 16.03 5.38
CA ALA A 239 -17.95 15.10 5.55
C ALA A 239 -18.42 15.06 7.02
N TYR A 240 -17.51 15.02 7.99
CA TYR A 240 -17.83 15.07 9.43
C TYR A 240 -18.52 16.39 9.81
N ALA A 241 -18.11 17.51 9.22
CA ALA A 241 -18.75 18.80 9.44
C ALA A 241 -20.15 18.87 8.84
N ALA A 242 -20.35 18.30 7.64
CA ALA A 242 -21.64 18.32 6.95
C ALA A 242 -22.67 17.36 7.58
N VAL A 243 -22.23 16.20 8.07
CA VAL A 243 -23.11 15.17 8.66
C VAL A 243 -22.49 14.67 9.98
N PRO A 244 -22.64 15.42 11.09
CA PRO A 244 -22.04 15.06 12.38
C PRO A 244 -22.55 13.72 12.95
N GLU A 245 -23.81 13.43 12.70
CA GLU A 245 -24.51 12.25 13.22
C GLU A 245 -25.16 11.46 12.09
N THR A 246 -25.10 10.13 12.24
CA THR A 246 -25.86 9.20 11.40
C THR A 246 -27.35 9.26 11.72
N ASN A 247 -28.17 8.90 10.73
CA ASN A 247 -29.63 8.94 10.76
C ASN A 247 -30.22 10.37 10.68
N PHE A 248 -31.53 10.45 10.50
CA PHE A 248 -32.24 11.69 10.22
C PHE A 248 -32.31 12.57 11.48
N GLU A 249 -32.11 13.87 11.29
CA GLU A 249 -32.44 14.89 12.29
C GLU A 249 -33.90 15.29 12.12
N THR A 250 -34.67 15.31 13.20
CA THR A 250 -36.12 15.59 13.11
C THR A 250 -36.55 16.76 13.98
N ALA A 251 -35.68 17.25 14.87
CA ALA A 251 -35.86 18.47 15.66
C ALA A 251 -36.31 19.72 14.86
N HIS A 252 -35.93 19.83 13.58
CA HIS A 252 -36.31 20.97 12.73
C HIS A 252 -37.73 20.85 12.15
N LEU A 253 -38.40 19.71 12.29
CA LEU A 253 -39.73 19.45 11.77
C LEU A 253 -40.78 19.76 12.84
N TYR A 254 -41.86 20.44 12.44
CA TYR A 254 -43.02 20.62 13.29
C TYR A 254 -43.94 19.40 13.19
N ILE A 255 -44.24 18.76 14.32
CA ILE A 255 -45.16 17.62 14.40
C ILE A 255 -46.54 18.13 14.80
N ALA A 256 -47.56 17.77 14.04
CA ALA A 256 -48.95 18.09 14.39
C ALA A 256 -49.58 16.96 15.21
N PRO A 257 -50.28 17.27 16.32
CA PRO A 257 -51.05 16.27 17.05
C PRO A 257 -52.31 15.90 16.27
N ASN A 258 -52.75 14.65 16.41
CA ASN A 258 -54.05 14.18 15.94
C ASN A 258 -55.20 14.77 16.79
N GLU A 259 -56.44 14.52 16.36
CA GLU A 259 -57.66 15.02 17.01
C GLU A 259 -57.80 14.62 18.50
N ASN A 260 -57.06 13.60 18.96
CA ASN A 260 -57.02 13.12 20.34
C ASN A 260 -55.79 13.61 21.12
N GLY A 261 -54.99 14.52 20.58
CA GLY A 261 -53.75 15.02 21.20
C GLY A 261 -52.58 14.02 21.17
N GLN A 262 -52.71 12.92 20.40
CA GLN A 262 -51.65 11.94 20.17
C GLN A 262 -50.99 12.21 18.82
N TRP A 263 -49.70 11.95 18.66
CA TRP A 263 -49.02 12.27 17.40
C TRP A 263 -49.44 11.28 16.29
N THR A 264 -49.86 11.78 15.12
CA THR A 264 -50.04 10.95 13.92
C THR A 264 -48.68 10.46 13.44
N ASP A 265 -48.50 9.15 13.31
CA ASP A 265 -47.29 8.51 12.77
C ASP A 265 -45.96 8.82 13.48
N PRO A 266 -45.83 8.45 14.78
CA PRO A 266 -44.62 8.71 15.58
C PRO A 266 -43.35 8.03 15.02
N TRP A 267 -43.47 7.11 14.07
CA TRP A 267 -42.34 6.34 13.50
C TRP A 267 -41.66 7.01 12.31
N ILE A 268 -42.29 8.00 11.66
CA ILE A 268 -41.76 8.62 10.43
C ILE A 268 -40.66 9.65 10.74
N TYR A 269 -40.63 10.16 11.98
CA TYR A 269 -39.75 11.24 12.42
C TYR A 269 -39.04 10.94 13.75
N ALA A 270 -38.87 9.65 14.07
CA ALA A 270 -38.24 9.18 15.30
C ALA A 270 -36.81 8.69 15.04
N GLY A 271 -35.84 9.28 15.72
CA GLY A 271 -34.47 8.79 15.73
C GLY A 271 -33.44 9.66 16.45
N ASP A 272 -33.76 10.86 16.93
CA ASP A 272 -32.83 11.83 17.52
C ASP A 272 -32.91 11.97 19.05
N GLY A 273 -33.86 11.27 19.69
CA GLY A 273 -34.01 11.28 21.15
C GLY A 273 -34.46 12.63 21.73
N CYS A 274 -34.85 13.58 20.88
CA CYS A 274 -35.31 14.90 21.29
C CYS A 274 -36.84 14.97 21.32
N PRO A 275 -37.43 15.66 22.31
CA PRO A 275 -38.86 15.92 22.29
C PRO A 275 -39.27 16.77 21.08
N PRO A 276 -40.43 16.51 20.45
CA PRO A 276 -40.91 17.26 19.29
C PRO A 276 -41.32 18.69 19.65
N ASN A 277 -41.36 19.56 18.64
CA ASN A 277 -41.82 20.95 18.73
C ASN A 277 -41.07 21.82 19.76
N GLY A 278 -39.81 21.52 20.03
CA GLY A 278 -38.97 22.29 20.95
C GLY A 278 -39.31 22.10 22.43
N ALA A 279 -39.98 21.00 22.80
CA ALA A 279 -40.18 20.67 24.20
C ALA A 279 -38.85 20.30 24.88
N GLU A 280 -38.68 20.69 26.14
CA GLU A 280 -37.45 20.43 26.90
C GLU A 280 -37.51 19.07 27.60
N LEU A 281 -36.35 18.43 27.72
CA LEU A 281 -36.19 17.24 28.55
C LEU A 281 -36.16 17.65 30.02
N LEU A 282 -36.94 16.95 30.85
CA LEU A 282 -36.83 17.04 32.30
C LEU A 282 -35.44 16.55 32.77
N GLY A 283 -34.87 15.58 32.07
CA GLY A 283 -33.54 15.05 32.30
C GLY A 283 -33.25 13.77 31.54
N SER A 284 -32.08 13.20 31.82
CA SER A 284 -31.63 11.91 31.28
C SER A 284 -31.02 11.05 32.38
N GLY A 285 -31.24 9.72 32.33
CA GLY A 285 -30.61 8.80 33.26
C GLY A 285 -31.17 7.38 33.21
N ASN A 286 -30.79 6.55 34.18
CA ASN A 286 -31.14 5.12 34.22
C ASN A 286 -32.43 4.83 35.00
N LEU A 287 -33.00 5.83 35.67
CA LEU A 287 -34.22 5.73 36.46
C LEU A 287 -35.11 6.94 36.16
N PHE A 288 -36.42 6.74 36.21
CA PHE A 288 -37.37 7.84 36.03
C PHE A 288 -37.45 8.70 37.30
N PRO A 289 -37.63 10.03 37.17
CA PRO A 289 -37.80 10.91 38.31
C PRO A 289 -39.21 10.78 38.92
N ASP A 290 -39.26 10.77 40.26
CA ASP A 290 -40.51 10.60 41.01
C ASP A 290 -41.41 11.83 40.96
N THR A 291 -40.86 13.02 40.71
CA THR A 291 -41.57 14.31 40.75
C THR A 291 -42.12 14.79 39.41
N ALA A 292 -42.02 13.97 38.35
CA ALA A 292 -42.41 14.39 37.00
C ALA A 292 -43.91 14.69 36.87
N GLN A 293 -44.27 15.68 36.05
CA GLN A 293 -45.65 16.07 35.73
C GLN A 293 -46.13 15.45 34.41
N GLU A 294 -47.44 15.48 34.19
CA GLU A 294 -48.06 15.01 32.95
C GLU A 294 -47.47 15.75 31.73
N GLY A 295 -47.10 14.99 30.70
CA GLY A 295 -46.57 15.52 29.45
C GLY A 295 -45.06 15.80 29.43
N GLU A 296 -44.36 15.64 30.55
CA GLU A 296 -42.90 15.80 30.62
C GLU A 296 -42.15 14.65 29.93
N TRP A 297 -40.94 14.97 29.46
CA TRP A 297 -40.10 14.09 28.66
C TRP A 297 -38.85 13.67 29.43
N PHE A 298 -38.46 12.40 29.29
CA PHE A 298 -37.28 11.86 29.95
C PHE A 298 -36.55 10.87 29.04
N LEU A 299 -35.22 11.02 28.92
CA LEU A 299 -34.38 10.15 28.10
C LEU A 299 -33.73 9.06 28.96
N ARG A 300 -33.98 7.80 28.64
CA ARG A 300 -33.41 6.65 29.33
C ARG A 300 -32.12 6.21 28.65
N THR A 301 -31.01 6.26 29.39
CA THR A 301 -29.65 5.98 28.91
C THR A 301 -29.17 4.55 29.16
N ASP A 302 -29.97 3.73 29.83
CA ASP A 302 -29.68 2.32 30.08
C ASP A 302 -30.03 1.41 28.89
N TYR A 303 -30.86 1.89 27.96
CA TYR A 303 -31.15 1.19 26.72
C TYR A 303 -30.03 1.43 25.70
N THR A 304 -29.74 0.43 24.86
CA THR A 304 -28.78 0.57 23.76
C THR A 304 -29.50 0.27 22.44
N PRO A 305 -29.91 1.29 21.64
CA PRO A 305 -29.75 2.74 21.84
C PRO A 305 -30.67 3.34 22.92
N ASN A 306 -30.41 4.59 23.32
CA ASN A 306 -31.21 5.33 24.32
C ASN A 306 -32.67 5.46 23.87
N VAL A 307 -33.60 5.59 24.82
CA VAL A 307 -35.05 5.60 24.53
C VAL A 307 -35.72 6.79 25.18
N LEU A 308 -36.49 7.54 24.41
CA LEU A 308 -37.25 8.70 24.86
C LEU A 308 -38.64 8.29 25.35
N PHE A 309 -39.00 8.78 26.54
CA PHE A 309 -40.30 8.54 27.17
C PHE A 309 -41.04 9.85 27.45
N ARG A 310 -42.36 9.79 27.40
CA ARG A 310 -43.27 10.86 27.82
C ARG A 310 -44.17 10.38 28.95
N LYS A 311 -44.39 11.19 29.97
CA LYS A 311 -45.33 10.88 31.06
C LYS A 311 -46.76 11.09 30.58
N ILE A 312 -47.57 10.02 30.61
CA ILE A 312 -48.99 10.03 30.26
C ILE A 312 -49.79 9.37 31.39
N GLY A 313 -50.67 10.13 32.04
CA GLY A 313 -51.26 9.81 33.33
C GLY A 313 -50.21 9.43 34.38
N SER A 314 -50.32 8.20 34.89
CA SER A 314 -49.41 7.66 35.91
C SER A 314 -48.25 6.85 35.31
N CYS A 315 -48.17 6.67 33.99
CA CYS A 315 -47.18 5.81 33.35
C CYS A 315 -46.25 6.56 32.39
N TRP A 316 -45.06 6.01 32.21
CA TRP A 316 -44.12 6.46 31.19
C TRP A 316 -44.35 5.67 29.91
N VAL A 317 -44.71 6.36 28.84
CA VAL A 317 -44.96 5.74 27.54
C VAL A 317 -43.78 6.03 26.63
N ARG A 318 -43.18 4.95 26.10
CA ARG A 318 -42.10 5.03 25.11
C ARG A 318 -42.61 5.76 23.86
N GLN A 319 -41.89 6.78 23.44
CA GLN A 319 -42.19 7.54 22.23
C GLN A 319 -41.25 7.16 21.11
N GLU A 320 -39.94 7.10 21.40
CA GLU A 320 -38.92 7.02 20.36
C GLU A 320 -37.64 6.31 20.85
N VAL A 321 -36.84 5.82 19.91
CA VAL A 321 -35.47 5.37 20.15
C VAL A 321 -34.51 6.35 19.48
N ASP A 322 -33.50 6.79 20.23
CA ASP A 322 -32.41 7.60 19.71
C ASP A 322 -31.45 6.72 18.89
N TYR A 323 -31.66 6.70 17.59
CA TYR A 323 -30.76 6.04 16.65
C TYR A 323 -29.61 6.96 16.21
N ARG A 324 -29.63 8.26 16.55
CA ARG A 324 -28.54 9.16 16.19
C ARG A 324 -27.29 8.77 16.95
N ARG A 325 -26.21 8.72 16.19
CA ARG A 325 -24.88 8.35 16.68
C ARG A 325 -23.89 9.16 15.90
N LYS A 326 -22.79 9.55 16.55
CA LYS A 326 -21.65 10.14 15.87
C LYS A 326 -21.30 9.33 14.63
N TRP A 327 -21.17 10.01 13.49
CA TRP A 327 -20.87 9.34 12.23
C TRP A 327 -19.57 8.55 12.34
N LYS A 328 -19.56 7.36 11.75
CA LYS A 328 -18.38 6.50 11.66
C LYS A 328 -18.28 5.94 10.24
N THR A 329 -17.06 5.82 9.75
CA THR A 329 -16.77 5.36 8.36
C THR A 329 -17.25 3.93 8.07
N ALA A 330 -17.36 3.07 9.09
CA ALA A 330 -17.70 1.67 8.92
C ALA A 330 -19.22 1.41 8.97
N ARG A 331 -19.72 0.53 8.09
CA ARG A 331 -21.11 0.03 8.16
C ARG A 331 -21.37 -0.68 9.50
N ARG A 332 -22.62 -0.68 9.98
CA ARG A 332 -23.04 -1.28 11.28
C ARG A 332 -22.46 -2.68 11.57
N ILE A 333 -22.41 -3.57 10.58
CA ILE A 333 -21.83 -4.91 10.77
C ILE A 333 -20.32 -4.82 10.97
N LEU A 334 -19.62 -4.07 10.11
CA LEU A 334 -18.17 -3.84 10.23
C LEU A 334 -17.81 -3.13 11.54
N GLU A 335 -18.67 -2.23 12.04
CA GLU A 335 -18.47 -1.60 13.35
C GLU A 335 -18.39 -2.63 14.47
N THR A 336 -19.26 -3.64 14.46
CA THR A 336 -19.22 -4.71 15.47
C THR A 336 -17.96 -5.58 15.41
N PHE A 337 -17.26 -5.58 14.28
CA PHE A 337 -15.97 -6.27 14.13
C PHE A 337 -14.78 -5.35 14.48
N ILE A 338 -14.79 -4.11 13.98
CA ILE A 338 -13.69 -3.15 14.14
C ILE A 338 -13.58 -2.68 15.59
N ASN A 339 -14.70 -2.40 16.25
CA ASN A 339 -14.74 -1.92 17.64
C ASN A 339 -15.09 -3.03 18.63
N ASN A 340 -14.72 -4.27 18.31
CA ASN A 340 -14.96 -5.39 19.21
C ASN A 340 -13.91 -5.45 20.32
N ASP A 341 -14.29 -5.02 21.52
CA ASP A 341 -13.47 -5.13 22.73
C ASP A 341 -13.86 -6.32 23.62
N ARG A 342 -14.60 -7.29 23.07
CA ARG A 342 -14.98 -8.50 23.80
C ARG A 342 -13.81 -9.46 23.94
N ASP A 343 -13.84 -10.18 25.04
CA ASP A 343 -12.91 -11.26 25.35
C ASP A 343 -13.62 -12.62 25.27
N VAL A 344 -12.98 -13.61 24.67
CA VAL A 344 -13.39 -15.01 24.66
C VAL A 344 -12.52 -15.78 25.65
N THR A 345 -13.17 -16.59 26.48
CA THR A 345 -12.49 -17.55 27.36
C THR A 345 -12.56 -18.94 26.73
N TYR A 346 -11.41 -19.54 26.45
CA TYR A 346 -11.33 -20.89 25.91
C TYR A 346 -11.51 -21.95 27.01
N THR A 347 -11.73 -23.20 26.61
CA THR A 347 -11.95 -24.34 27.52
C THR A 347 -10.75 -24.62 28.45
N ASP A 348 -9.57 -24.12 28.10
CA ASP A 348 -8.34 -24.19 28.92
C ASP A 348 -8.23 -23.06 29.97
N GLY A 349 -9.25 -22.19 30.06
CA GLY A 349 -9.28 -21.05 30.97
C GLY A 349 -8.49 -19.82 30.49
N THR A 350 -7.90 -19.86 29.29
CA THR A 350 -7.20 -18.71 28.73
C THR A 350 -8.17 -17.70 28.13
N VAL A 351 -7.91 -16.42 28.35
CA VAL A 351 -8.74 -15.30 27.87
C VAL A 351 -8.00 -14.61 26.73
N HIS A 352 -8.69 -14.44 25.60
CA HIS A 352 -8.17 -13.75 24.43
C HIS A 352 -9.18 -12.75 23.91
N LYS A 353 -8.70 -11.61 23.39
CA LYS A 353 -9.55 -10.66 22.67
C LYS A 353 -10.13 -11.31 21.42
N GLU A 354 -11.41 -11.13 21.17
CA GLU A 354 -12.07 -11.56 19.93
C GLU A 354 -11.45 -10.85 18.71
N LYS A 355 -11.05 -9.58 18.89
CA LYS A 355 -10.36 -8.80 17.87
C LYS A 355 -8.87 -9.15 17.83
N VAL A 356 -8.45 -9.82 16.75
CA VAL A 356 -7.06 -10.21 16.51
C VAL A 356 -6.62 -9.73 15.12
N ALA A 357 -5.49 -9.02 15.04
CA ALA A 357 -4.87 -8.69 13.75
C ALA A 357 -4.39 -9.97 13.06
N LEU A 358 -4.49 -10.05 11.72
CA LEU A 358 -4.10 -11.26 10.97
C LEU A 358 -2.64 -11.68 11.25
N SER A 359 -1.74 -10.73 11.45
CA SER A 359 -0.33 -10.98 11.82
C SER A 359 -0.15 -11.60 13.21
N LYS A 360 -1.16 -11.51 14.07
CA LYS A 360 -1.21 -12.07 15.42
C LYS A 360 -2.26 -13.20 15.54
N ALA A 361 -2.78 -13.69 14.41
CA ALA A 361 -3.72 -14.80 14.41
C ALA A 361 -3.16 -15.97 15.21
N VAL A 362 -4.04 -16.64 15.95
CA VAL A 362 -3.67 -17.70 16.90
C VAL A 362 -2.85 -18.76 16.16
N LYS A 363 -1.57 -18.89 16.53
CA LYS A 363 -0.69 -19.91 15.98
C LYS A 363 -1.23 -21.29 16.35
N PRO A 364 -1.11 -22.31 15.47
CA PRO A 364 -1.49 -23.66 15.82
C PRO A 364 -0.75 -24.10 17.09
N LYS A 365 -1.51 -24.37 18.15
CA LYS A 365 -0.99 -24.95 19.39
C LYS A 365 -1.09 -26.46 19.28
N THR A 366 -0.04 -27.17 19.66
CA THR A 366 -0.09 -28.63 19.81
C THR A 366 -0.99 -28.97 20.99
N ASP A 367 -1.96 -29.84 20.73
CA ASP A 367 -2.89 -30.32 21.75
C ASP A 367 -2.11 -31.14 22.80
N LYS A 368 -1.98 -30.61 24.02
CA LYS A 368 -1.37 -31.33 25.14
C LYS A 368 -2.45 -32.07 25.95
N LEU A 369 -3.35 -32.77 25.27
CA LEU A 369 -4.12 -33.83 25.91
C LEU A 369 -3.23 -35.06 26.05
N CYS A 370 -2.43 -35.10 27.14
CA CYS A 370 -1.94 -36.29 27.84
C CYS A 370 -0.93 -35.85 28.91
N ASN A 371 -1.42 -35.33 30.04
CA ASN A 371 -0.64 -35.36 31.28
C ASN A 371 -1.58 -35.28 32.48
N ASN A 372 -2.32 -36.37 32.72
CA ASN A 372 -2.75 -36.69 34.07
C ASN A 372 -1.79 -37.76 34.60
N GLY A 373 -0.96 -37.32 35.55
CA GLY A 373 0.15 -38.09 36.04
C GLY A 373 -0.26 -39.35 36.78
N THR A 374 0.57 -40.39 36.61
CA THR A 374 1.02 -41.22 37.72
C THR A 374 2.45 -41.64 37.44
N ASN A 375 3.34 -41.37 38.39
CA ASN A 375 4.66 -41.98 38.48
C ASN A 375 4.59 -43.50 38.28
N SER A 376 5.20 -44.02 37.22
CA SER A 376 5.89 -45.31 37.28
C SER A 376 6.86 -45.46 36.12
N THR A 377 7.99 -46.07 36.47
CA THR A 377 9.15 -46.39 35.65
C THR A 377 8.86 -47.32 34.46
N SER A 378 9.70 -47.17 33.43
CA SER A 378 10.22 -48.20 32.53
C SER A 378 9.58 -48.43 31.14
N SER A 379 10.51 -48.52 30.18
CA SER A 379 10.46 -49.15 28.85
C SER A 379 9.63 -48.49 27.75
N GLY A 380 10.31 -48.26 26.63
CA GLY A 380 9.77 -47.61 25.45
C GLY A 380 8.72 -48.45 24.72
N GLY A 381 7.78 -47.73 24.12
CA GLY A 381 6.85 -48.22 23.12
C GLY A 381 6.62 -47.11 22.10
N THR A 382 6.88 -47.42 20.84
CA THR A 382 6.60 -46.58 19.68
C THR A 382 5.10 -46.35 19.52
N CYS A 383 4.70 -45.10 19.27
CA CYS A 383 3.34 -44.74 18.88
C CYS A 383 3.08 -45.16 17.43
N SER A 384 1.93 -45.80 17.20
CA SER A 384 1.36 -46.09 15.88
C SER A 384 0.70 -44.87 15.26
#